data_AF-A0A7J6WYI7-F1
#
_entry.id   AF-A0A7J6WYI7-F1
#
_cell.length_a   1.000
_cell.length_b   1.000
_cell.length_c   1.000
_cell.angle_alpha   90.00
_cell.angle_beta   90.00
_cell.angle_gamma   90.00
#
_symmetry.space_group_name_H-M   'P 1'
#
loop_
_entity.id
_entity.type
_entity.pdbx_description
1 polymer ?
#
loop_
_entity_poly.entity_id
_entity_poly.type
_entity_poly.pdbx_seq_one_letter_code
_entity_poly.pdbx_strand_id
1 'polypeptide(L)'
;FLNRAAMKTVGDTDQEGKLTESWSLCTVEQVEDLKTLLRIFPLWSTSIFLSTPIGIQSSLMVLQALSMDRHLGPHVNIPAGSFIVATLIATAVSLPVIDRIFFPVWKTVTRQSMTPLQRIGVGHVLNIVGMAGSALVESRRFEVAKSHNLTHQLGSIVPMSAFWLVTPLVIVGIGEAFHFPGQVALYYQEFPTSLRSTATAMIALLIAAGFYLSTAMIDLIQRVTGWLPDNINEGRIDNVFWVLVVIGVINFCYYITCAILYRYKNVENAEEKSERASDG
;
A
#
# COMPACT_ATOMS: atom_id res chain seq x y z
N PHE A 1 -1.47 -13.37 28.21
CA PHE A 1 -2.90 -12.99 28.19
C PHE A 1 -3.72 -13.92 27.29
N LEU A 2 -3.40 -14.07 25.99
CA LEU A 2 -4.17 -14.90 25.05
C LEU A 2 -4.23 -16.40 25.38
N ASN A 3 -3.21 -16.97 26.04
CA ASN A 3 -3.22 -18.38 26.50
C ASN A 3 -4.38 -18.72 27.44
N ARG A 4 -4.99 -17.70 28.08
CA ARG A 4 -6.13 -17.88 28.98
C ARG A 4 -7.38 -18.38 28.24
N ALA A 5 -7.49 -18.10 26.94
CA ALA A 5 -8.60 -18.56 26.09
C ALA A 5 -8.52 -20.05 25.71
N ALA A 6 -7.36 -20.69 25.91
CA ALA A 6 -7.19 -22.14 25.73
C ALA A 6 -7.21 -22.93 27.04
N MET A 7 -7.45 -22.27 28.17
CA MET A 7 -7.56 -22.95 29.46
C MET A 7 -8.98 -23.43 29.68
N LYS A 8 -9.13 -24.73 29.98
CA LYS A 8 -10.42 -25.33 30.31
C LYS A 8 -10.97 -24.73 31.60
N THR A 9 -12.18 -24.20 31.55
CA THR A 9 -12.92 -23.71 32.72
C THR A 9 -13.95 -24.76 33.16
N VAL A 10 -14.33 -24.74 34.44
CA VAL A 10 -15.20 -25.75 35.08
C VAL A 10 -16.61 -25.86 34.44
N GLY A 11 -16.99 -24.93 33.55
CA GLY A 11 -18.25 -24.93 32.80
C GLY A 11 -18.20 -25.50 31.37
N ASP A 12 -17.02 -25.88 30.87
CA ASP A 12 -16.83 -26.32 29.46
C ASP A 12 -16.92 -27.86 29.29
N THR A 13 -17.40 -28.57 30.30
CA THR A 13 -17.52 -30.04 30.30
C THR A 13 -18.94 -30.44 30.72
N ASP A 14 -19.60 -31.29 29.94
CA ASP A 14 -20.92 -31.84 30.31
C ASP A 14 -20.81 -32.87 31.45
N GLN A 15 -21.95 -33.38 31.92
CA GLN A 15 -22.01 -34.38 33.00
C GLN A 15 -21.38 -35.74 32.64
N GLU A 16 -21.07 -35.99 31.36
CA GLU A 16 -20.41 -37.20 30.84
C GLU A 16 -18.91 -37.00 30.59
N GLY A 17 -18.35 -35.82 30.88
CA GLY A 17 -16.93 -35.52 30.67
C GLY A 17 -16.58 -35.10 29.24
N LYS A 18 -17.58 -34.88 28.37
CA LYS A 18 -17.35 -34.39 27.00
C LYS A 18 -17.24 -32.87 26.98
N LEU A 19 -16.28 -32.37 26.20
CA LEU A 19 -16.13 -30.94 25.94
C LEU A 19 -17.36 -30.46 25.15
N THR A 20 -18.11 -29.54 25.74
CA THR A 20 -19.13 -28.79 25.00
C THR A 20 -18.40 -27.80 24.09
N GLU A 21 -18.77 -27.70 22.80
CA GLU A 21 -18.28 -26.64 21.92
C GLU A 21 -18.85 -25.29 22.41
N SER A 22 -18.19 -24.72 23.41
CA SER A 22 -18.50 -23.41 23.95
C SER A 22 -17.74 -22.35 23.16
N TRP A 23 -18.43 -21.27 22.77
CA TRP A 23 -17.82 -20.10 22.11
C TRP A 23 -16.67 -19.45 22.92
N SER A 24 -16.53 -19.81 24.21
CA SER A 24 -15.46 -19.34 25.09
C SER A 24 -14.19 -20.19 25.07
N LEU A 25 -14.22 -21.42 24.53
CA LEU A 25 -13.10 -22.35 24.60
C LEU A 25 -12.40 -22.42 23.23
N CYS A 26 -11.24 -21.78 23.11
CA CYS A 26 -10.40 -21.88 21.91
C CYS A 26 -9.41 -23.04 22.06
N THR A 27 -9.11 -23.73 20.96
CA THR A 27 -7.99 -24.68 20.95
C THR A 27 -6.66 -23.93 21.08
N VAL A 28 -5.64 -24.61 21.60
CA VAL A 28 -4.28 -24.04 21.66
C VAL A 28 -3.81 -23.61 20.27
N GLU A 29 -4.16 -24.38 19.24
CA GLU A 29 -3.89 -24.08 17.82
C GLU A 29 -4.54 -22.76 17.38
N GLN A 30 -5.82 -22.52 17.69
CA GLN A 30 -6.50 -21.25 17.39
C GLN A 30 -5.85 -20.04 18.10
N VAL A 31 -5.37 -20.23 19.34
CA VAL A 31 -4.69 -19.17 20.09
C VAL A 31 -3.30 -18.87 19.50
N GLU A 32 -2.55 -19.87 19.06
CA GLU A 32 -1.27 -19.68 18.37
C GLU A 32 -1.45 -19.05 16.98
N ASP A 33 -2.50 -19.43 16.25
CA ASP A 33 -2.88 -18.82 14.97
C ASP A 33 -3.17 -17.32 15.14
N LEU A 34 -3.96 -16.95 16.16
CA LEU A 34 -4.27 -15.54 16.47
C LEU A 34 -3.02 -14.75 16.88
N LYS A 35 -2.12 -15.33 17.68
CA LYS A 35 -0.85 -14.66 18.03
C LYS A 35 0.01 -14.39 16.80
N THR A 36 0.03 -15.33 15.86
CA THR A 36 0.75 -15.19 14.60
C THR A 36 0.19 -14.03 13.78
N LEU A 37 -1.14 -13.92 13.66
CA LEU A 37 -1.80 -12.79 13.01
C LEU A 37 -1.49 -11.44 13.69
N LEU A 38 -1.58 -11.38 15.03
CA LEU A 38 -1.26 -10.17 15.80
C LEU A 38 0.19 -9.73 15.64
N ARG A 39 1.11 -10.66 15.37
CA ARG A 39 2.52 -10.37 15.12
C ARG A 39 2.75 -9.73 13.75
N ILE A 40 1.98 -10.11 12.74
CA ILE A 40 2.09 -9.57 11.37
C ILE A 40 1.29 -8.26 11.24
N PHE A 41 0.32 -8.03 12.13
CA PHE A 41 -0.54 -6.85 12.12
C PHE A 41 0.18 -5.50 11.95
N PRO A 42 1.34 -5.23 12.60
CA PRO A 42 2.10 -3.99 12.37
C PRO A 42 2.65 -3.85 10.94
N LEU A 43 2.94 -4.96 10.25
CA LEU A 43 3.33 -4.94 8.82
C LEU A 43 2.10 -4.80 7.91
N TRP A 44 0.90 -5.14 8.39
CA TRP A 44 -0.34 -4.90 7.66
C TRP A 44 -0.81 -3.46 7.79
N SER A 45 -0.63 -2.84 8.95
CA SER A 45 -0.99 -1.44 9.14
C SER A 45 -0.18 -0.53 8.20
N THR A 46 1.12 -0.81 7.99
CA THR A 46 1.95 -0.06 7.02
C THR A 46 1.38 -0.13 5.59
N SER A 47 0.79 -1.27 5.23
CA SER A 47 0.17 -1.50 3.92
C SER A 47 -1.13 -0.72 3.73
N ILE A 48 -1.92 -0.55 4.82
CA ILE A 48 -3.10 0.32 4.82
C ILE A 48 -2.67 1.77 4.59
N PHE A 49 -1.66 2.24 5.33
CA PHE A 49 -1.13 3.59 5.21
C PHE A 49 -0.47 3.86 3.86
N LEU A 50 0.08 2.85 3.18
CA LEU A 50 0.59 3.00 1.82
C LEU A 50 -0.53 3.07 0.77
N SER A 51 -1.59 2.27 0.94
CA SER A 51 -2.76 2.30 0.07
C SER A 51 -3.46 3.66 0.08
N THR A 52 -3.34 4.41 1.19
CA THR A 52 -3.96 5.74 1.33
C THR A 52 -3.44 6.77 0.31
N PRO A 53 -2.13 7.10 0.25
CA PRO A 53 -1.59 7.96 -0.81
C PRO A 53 -1.94 7.47 -2.22
N ILE A 54 -1.88 6.16 -2.49
CA ILE A 54 -2.18 5.58 -3.81
C ILE A 54 -3.64 5.85 -4.21
N GLY A 55 -4.59 5.66 -3.29
CA GLY A 55 -6.01 5.94 -3.53
C GLY A 55 -6.28 7.42 -3.79
N ILE A 56 -5.64 8.30 -3.01
CA ILE A 56 -5.76 9.75 -3.20
C ILE A 56 -5.15 10.18 -4.53
N GLN A 57 -3.96 9.69 -4.88
CA GLN A 57 -3.31 9.97 -6.15
C GLN A 57 -4.16 9.52 -7.34
N SER A 58 -4.74 8.32 -7.27
CA SER A 58 -5.63 7.81 -8.33
C SER A 58 -6.84 8.72 -8.54
N SER A 59 -7.38 9.29 -7.46
CA SER A 59 -8.54 10.18 -7.50
C SER A 59 -8.16 11.57 -8.05
N LEU A 60 -7.12 12.19 -7.48
CA LEU A 60 -6.66 13.53 -7.87
C LEU A 60 -6.09 13.56 -9.29
N MET A 61 -5.46 12.48 -9.75
CA MET A 61 -4.95 12.37 -11.12
C MET A 61 -6.06 12.58 -12.16
N VAL A 62 -7.26 12.02 -11.93
CA VAL A 62 -8.38 12.21 -12.85
C VAL A 62 -8.78 13.69 -12.92
N LEU A 63 -8.84 14.35 -11.76
CA LEU A 63 -9.13 15.77 -11.66
C LEU A 63 -8.04 16.58 -12.39
N GLN A 64 -6.76 16.30 -12.15
CA GLN A 64 -5.65 16.97 -12.84
C GLN A 64 -5.76 16.83 -14.36
N ALA A 65 -5.98 15.60 -14.85
CA ALA A 65 -6.10 15.33 -16.27
C ALA A 65 -7.29 16.06 -16.92
N LEU A 66 -8.41 16.24 -16.19
CA LEU A 66 -9.55 17.04 -16.69
C LEU A 66 -9.19 18.52 -16.92
N SER A 67 -8.25 19.05 -16.15
CA SER A 67 -7.76 20.44 -16.26
C SER A 67 -6.58 20.63 -17.22
N MET A 68 -6.09 19.56 -17.86
CA MET A 68 -4.91 19.57 -18.73
C MET A 68 -5.27 19.25 -20.17
N ASP A 69 -4.37 19.58 -21.10
CA ASP A 69 -4.55 19.25 -22.50
C ASP A 69 -4.34 17.74 -22.75
N ARG A 70 -5.40 17.05 -23.15
CA ARG A 70 -5.45 15.59 -23.35
C ARG A 70 -5.41 15.19 -24.83
N HIS A 71 -5.13 16.12 -25.73
CA HIS A 71 -5.06 15.82 -27.16
C HIS A 71 -3.81 15.00 -27.50
N LEU A 72 -4.03 13.90 -28.22
CA LEU A 72 -2.99 13.12 -28.89
C LEU A 72 -3.06 13.44 -30.40
N GLY A 73 -2.35 14.48 -30.80
CA GLY A 73 -2.47 15.04 -32.15
C GLY A 73 -3.79 15.79 -32.37
N PRO A 74 -4.17 16.08 -33.62
CA PRO A 74 -5.26 17.02 -33.93
C PRO A 74 -6.69 16.49 -33.70
N HIS A 75 -6.89 15.17 -33.57
CA HIS A 75 -8.24 14.57 -33.59
C HIS A 75 -8.56 13.64 -32.43
N VAL A 76 -7.57 13.21 -31.65
CA VAL A 76 -7.77 12.22 -30.59
C VAL A 76 -7.71 12.92 -29.25
N ASN A 77 -8.78 12.86 -28.46
CA ASN A 77 -8.82 13.37 -27.10
C ASN A 77 -8.90 12.19 -26.13
N ILE A 78 -7.87 12.00 -25.30
CA ILE A 78 -7.79 10.85 -24.40
C ILE A 78 -8.68 11.09 -23.17
N PRO A 79 -9.58 10.18 -22.79
CA PRO A 79 -10.40 10.34 -21.57
C PRO A 79 -9.53 10.47 -20.30
N ALA A 80 -9.81 11.44 -19.44
CA ALA A 80 -9.04 11.67 -18.21
C ALA A 80 -8.90 10.42 -17.32
N GLY A 81 -9.98 9.64 -17.18
CA GLY A 81 -9.97 8.39 -16.41
C GLY A 81 -9.09 7.28 -16.99
N SER A 82 -8.68 7.37 -18.26
CA SER A 82 -7.85 6.34 -18.90
C SER A 82 -6.36 6.45 -18.57
N PHE A 83 -5.90 7.55 -17.96
CA PHE A 83 -4.49 7.72 -17.60
C PHE A 83 -3.99 6.66 -16.60
N ILE A 84 -4.88 6.09 -15.78
CA ILE A 84 -4.55 4.96 -14.88
C ILE A 84 -4.06 3.72 -15.64
N VAL A 85 -4.42 3.57 -16.91
CA VAL A 85 -3.96 2.46 -17.77
C VAL A 85 -2.43 2.49 -17.91
N ALA A 86 -1.79 3.67 -17.86
CA ALA A 86 -0.34 3.77 -17.86
C ALA A 86 0.29 3.01 -16.67
N THR A 87 -0.29 3.14 -15.47
CA THR A 87 0.12 2.39 -14.28
C THR A 87 -0.05 0.90 -14.50
N LEU A 88 -1.22 0.47 -15.01
CA LEU A 88 -1.50 -0.96 -15.26
C LEU A 88 -0.53 -1.60 -16.26
N ILE A 89 -0.25 -0.90 -17.37
CA ILE A 89 0.71 -1.35 -18.38
C ILE A 89 2.11 -1.39 -17.78
N ALA A 90 2.52 -0.34 -17.05
CA ALA A 90 3.82 -0.30 -16.39
C ALA A 90 3.99 -1.46 -15.40
N THR A 91 2.99 -1.76 -14.58
CA THR A 91 3.00 -2.92 -13.68
C THR A 91 3.13 -4.23 -14.46
N ALA A 92 2.29 -4.43 -15.48
CA ALA A 92 2.27 -5.64 -16.28
C ALA A 92 3.59 -5.91 -17.02
N VAL A 93 4.22 -4.86 -17.55
CA VAL A 93 5.53 -4.95 -18.23
C VAL A 93 6.66 -5.12 -17.22
N SER A 94 6.56 -4.50 -16.04
CA SER A 94 7.59 -4.59 -15.00
C SER A 94 7.67 -5.99 -14.39
N LEU A 95 6.55 -6.70 -14.23
CA LEU A 95 6.54 -8.07 -13.68
C LEU A 95 7.52 -9.04 -14.38
N PRO A 96 7.44 -9.28 -15.71
CA PRO A 96 8.37 -10.18 -16.38
C PRO A 96 9.82 -9.65 -16.36
N VAL A 97 10.02 -8.33 -16.42
CA VAL A 97 11.35 -7.72 -16.32
C VAL A 97 11.96 -7.98 -14.94
N ILE A 98 11.18 -7.82 -13.88
CA ILE A 98 11.61 -8.07 -12.51
C ILE A 98 11.93 -9.56 -12.33
N ASP A 99 11.02 -10.44 -12.74
CA ASP A 99 11.15 -11.88 -12.52
C ASP A 99 12.27 -12.51 -13.35
N ARG A 100 12.45 -12.08 -14.61
CA ARG A 100 13.41 -12.70 -15.54
C ARG A 100 14.76 -12.03 -15.58
N ILE A 101 14.86 -10.76 -15.21
CA ILE A 101 16.11 -9.98 -15.31
C ILE A 101 16.56 -9.53 -13.93
N PHE A 102 15.71 -8.80 -13.21
CA PHE A 102 16.12 -8.18 -11.95
C PHE A 102 16.46 -9.21 -10.86
N PHE A 103 15.62 -10.21 -10.60
CA PHE A 103 15.89 -11.21 -9.55
C PHE A 103 17.12 -12.07 -9.84
N PRO A 104 17.35 -12.59 -11.05
CA PRO A 104 18.59 -13.32 -11.37
C PRO A 104 19.84 -12.46 -11.22
N VAL A 105 19.82 -11.21 -11.67
CA VAL A 105 20.93 -10.27 -11.50
C VAL A 105 21.16 -9.98 -10.01
N TRP A 106 20.11 -9.68 -9.26
CA TRP A 106 20.18 -9.46 -7.81
C TRP A 106 20.81 -10.64 -7.10
N LYS A 107 20.36 -11.86 -7.41
CA LYS A 107 20.90 -13.10 -6.83
C LYS A 107 22.36 -13.32 -7.20
N THR A 108 22.77 -12.94 -8.40
CA THR A 108 24.17 -13.06 -8.85
C THR A 108 25.07 -12.07 -8.10
N VAL A 109 24.61 -10.84 -7.90
CA VAL A 109 25.38 -9.76 -7.25
C VAL A 109 25.42 -9.94 -5.73
N THR A 110 24.28 -10.16 -5.10
CA THR A 110 24.17 -10.24 -3.62
C THR A 110 24.38 -11.66 -3.08
N ARG A 111 24.40 -12.67 -3.95
CA ARG A 111 24.39 -14.11 -3.60
C ARG A 111 23.21 -14.54 -2.75
N GLN A 112 22.17 -13.71 -2.63
CA GLN A 112 20.97 -13.96 -1.83
C GLN A 112 19.71 -13.66 -2.65
N SER A 113 18.64 -14.40 -2.37
CA SER A 113 17.33 -14.10 -2.94
C SER A 113 16.73 -12.88 -2.24
N MET A 114 16.09 -12.00 -3.01
CA MET A 114 15.41 -10.84 -2.46
C MET A 114 14.23 -11.27 -1.59
N THR A 115 14.20 -10.81 -0.34
CA THR A 115 13.13 -11.20 0.60
C THR A 115 11.82 -10.48 0.28
N PRO A 116 10.65 -11.03 0.65
CA PRO A 116 9.36 -10.35 0.49
C PRO A 116 9.34 -8.96 1.14
N LEU A 117 9.97 -8.80 2.31
CA LEU A 117 10.13 -7.51 2.98
C LEU A 117 10.95 -6.52 2.13
N GLN A 118 12.08 -6.94 1.56
CA GLN A 118 12.86 -6.06 0.68
C GLN A 118 12.04 -5.59 -0.53
N ARG A 119 11.24 -6.48 -1.14
CA ARG A 119 10.36 -6.14 -2.27
C ARG A 119 9.31 -5.09 -1.87
N ILE A 120 8.66 -5.27 -0.73
CA ILE A 120 7.69 -4.31 -0.17
C ILE A 120 8.36 -2.95 0.09
N GLY A 121 9.58 -2.95 0.64
CA GLY A 121 10.36 -1.74 0.90
C GLY A 121 10.72 -0.97 -0.38
N VAL A 122 11.17 -1.65 -1.44
CA VAL A 122 11.43 -1.00 -2.75
C VAL A 122 10.14 -0.39 -3.31
N GLY A 123 9.01 -1.09 -3.16
CA GLY A 123 7.69 -0.58 -3.54
C GLY A 123 7.31 0.71 -2.81
N HIS A 124 7.58 0.82 -1.51
CA HIS A 124 7.35 2.06 -0.76
C HIS A 124 8.18 3.23 -1.30
N VAL A 125 9.48 3.00 -1.54
CA VAL A 125 10.37 4.05 -2.05
C VAL A 125 9.91 4.54 -3.43
N LEU A 126 9.57 3.62 -4.34
CA LEU A 126 9.07 3.97 -5.67
C LEU A 126 7.74 4.72 -5.61
N ASN A 127 6.82 4.33 -4.71
CA ASN A 127 5.58 5.07 -4.49
C ASN A 127 5.84 6.50 -3.99
N ILE A 128 6.78 6.70 -3.05
CA ILE A 128 7.16 8.04 -2.56
C ILE A 128 7.73 8.88 -3.70
N VAL A 129 8.62 8.31 -4.53
CA VAL A 129 9.21 8.99 -5.68
C VAL A 129 8.15 9.34 -6.73
N GLY A 130 7.23 8.41 -7.02
CA GLY A 130 6.11 8.65 -7.93
C GLY A 130 5.19 9.76 -7.43
N MET A 131 4.88 9.77 -6.14
CA MET A 131 4.09 10.83 -5.49
C MET A 131 4.80 12.19 -5.55
N ALA A 132 6.10 12.23 -5.29
CA ALA A 132 6.89 13.44 -5.44
C ALA A 132 6.90 13.94 -6.89
N GLY A 133 6.98 13.02 -7.87
CA GLY A 133 6.81 13.32 -9.28
C GLY A 133 5.44 13.96 -9.58
N SER A 134 4.35 13.43 -9.04
CA SER A 134 3.02 14.03 -9.15
C SER A 134 2.95 15.43 -8.52
N ALA A 135 3.58 15.62 -7.35
CA ALA A 135 3.66 16.93 -6.69
C ALA A 135 4.38 17.97 -7.57
N LEU A 136 5.49 17.58 -8.22
CA LEU A 136 6.26 18.43 -9.11
C LEU A 136 5.48 18.77 -10.39
N VAL A 137 4.82 17.78 -11.01
CA VAL A 137 3.97 18.01 -12.19
C VAL A 137 2.84 18.98 -11.84
N GLU A 138 2.22 18.81 -10.68
CA GLU A 138 1.16 19.71 -10.23
C GLU A 138 1.66 21.12 -9.94
N SER A 139 2.82 21.24 -9.29
CA SER A 139 3.44 22.55 -9.03
C SER A 139 3.65 23.31 -10.35
N ARG A 140 4.11 22.60 -11.40
CA ARG A 140 4.26 23.18 -12.74
C ARG A 140 2.92 23.52 -13.39
N ARG A 141 1.92 22.64 -13.31
CA ARG A 141 0.57 22.89 -13.84
C ARG A 141 -0.03 24.16 -13.22
N PHE A 142 0.09 24.29 -11.90
CA PHE A 142 -0.39 25.45 -11.15
C PHE A 142 0.33 26.75 -11.55
N GLU A 143 1.66 26.73 -11.71
CA GLU A 143 2.43 27.87 -12.22
C GLU A 143 1.95 28.33 -13.62
N VAL A 144 1.72 27.36 -14.53
CA VAL A 144 1.21 27.65 -15.87
C VAL A 144 -0.20 28.25 -15.79
N ALA A 145 -1.10 27.66 -15.01
CA ALA A 145 -2.45 28.18 -14.81
C ALA A 145 -2.45 29.63 -14.32
N LYS A 146 -1.57 29.95 -13.35
CA LYS A 146 -1.39 31.31 -12.83
C LYS A 146 -0.85 32.27 -13.89
N SER A 147 0.17 31.88 -14.65
CA SER A 147 0.77 32.73 -15.69
C SER A 147 -0.21 33.10 -16.81
N HIS A 148 -1.16 32.21 -17.11
CA HIS A 148 -2.22 32.42 -18.11
C HIS A 148 -3.50 33.05 -17.52
N ASN A 149 -3.51 33.44 -16.23
CA ASN A 149 -4.68 33.98 -15.52
C ASN A 149 -5.91 33.04 -15.56
N LEU A 150 -5.69 31.74 -15.64
CA LEU A 150 -6.74 30.71 -15.73
C LEU A 150 -7.28 30.29 -14.36
N THR A 151 -6.66 30.75 -13.27
CA THR A 151 -7.05 30.40 -11.89
C THR A 151 -8.52 30.75 -11.64
N HIS A 152 -8.98 31.93 -12.04
CA HIS A 152 -10.37 32.37 -11.78
C HIS A 152 -11.40 31.88 -12.82
N GLN A 153 -10.98 31.11 -13.82
CA GLN A 153 -11.87 30.61 -14.86
C GLN A 153 -12.23 29.15 -14.59
N LEU A 154 -13.46 28.92 -14.15
CA LEU A 154 -13.98 27.59 -13.86
C LEU A 154 -13.95 26.70 -15.12
N GLY A 155 -13.33 25.53 -15.02
CA GLY A 155 -13.27 24.55 -16.12
C GLY A 155 -12.30 24.91 -17.25
N SER A 156 -11.42 25.90 -17.05
CA SER A 156 -10.39 26.23 -18.04
C SER A 156 -9.32 25.14 -18.15
N ILE A 157 -8.90 24.88 -19.38
CA ILE A 157 -7.84 23.90 -19.69
C ILE A 157 -6.50 24.62 -19.62
N VAL A 158 -5.62 24.15 -18.75
CA VAL A 158 -4.24 24.60 -18.66
C VAL A 158 -3.50 24.13 -19.92
N PRO A 159 -2.75 25.00 -20.61
CA PRO A 159 -1.97 24.65 -21.80
C PRO A 159 -0.71 23.84 -21.45
N MET A 160 -0.91 22.72 -20.75
CA MET A 160 0.08 21.76 -20.35
C MET A 160 -0.44 20.37 -20.71
N SER A 161 0.38 19.59 -21.38
CA SER A 161 0.00 18.25 -21.81
C SER A 161 -0.23 17.30 -20.63
N ALA A 162 -1.37 16.61 -20.60
CA ALA A 162 -1.69 15.62 -19.58
C ALA A 162 -0.72 14.42 -19.59
N PHE A 163 0.04 14.20 -20.67
CA PHE A 163 1.07 13.16 -20.75
C PHE A 163 2.20 13.33 -19.74
N TRP A 164 2.40 14.53 -19.16
CA TRP A 164 3.31 14.72 -18.03
C TRP A 164 2.93 13.86 -16.81
N LEU A 165 1.65 13.51 -16.64
CA LEU A 165 1.18 12.61 -15.58
C LEU A 165 1.64 11.16 -15.80
N VAL A 166 1.97 10.76 -17.02
CA VAL A 166 2.38 9.38 -17.33
C VAL A 166 3.67 9.00 -16.61
N THR A 167 4.62 9.93 -16.50
CA THR A 167 5.92 9.67 -15.85
C THR A 167 5.77 9.22 -14.39
N PRO A 168 5.13 9.99 -13.49
CA PRO A 168 4.93 9.54 -12.12
C PRO A 168 4.07 8.27 -12.02
N LEU A 169 3.08 8.09 -12.90
CA LEU A 169 2.24 6.89 -12.93
C LEU A 169 3.02 5.62 -13.30
N VAL A 170 3.96 5.72 -14.24
CA VAL A 170 4.85 4.60 -14.60
C VAL A 170 5.74 4.22 -13.41
N ILE A 171 6.28 5.21 -12.68
CA ILE A 171 7.08 4.96 -11.48
C ILE A 171 6.26 4.22 -10.41
N VAL A 172 5.03 4.67 -10.17
CA VAL A 172 4.08 3.99 -9.27
C VAL A 172 3.80 2.56 -9.74
N GLY A 173 3.57 2.34 -11.04
CA GLY A 173 3.32 1.01 -11.60
C GLY A 173 4.50 0.04 -11.44
N ILE A 174 5.72 0.52 -11.63
CA ILE A 174 6.94 -0.27 -11.33
C ILE A 174 6.98 -0.59 -9.82
N GLY A 175 6.66 0.38 -8.96
CA GLY A 175 6.54 0.19 -7.51
C GLY A 175 5.54 -0.90 -7.13
N GLU A 176 4.36 -0.90 -7.74
CA GLU A 176 3.31 -1.91 -7.55
C GLU A 176 3.78 -3.32 -7.94
N ALA A 177 4.56 -3.44 -9.03
CA ALA A 177 5.10 -4.74 -9.46
C ALA A 177 6.06 -5.37 -8.44
N PHE A 178 6.77 -4.56 -7.65
CA PHE A 178 7.55 -5.05 -6.51
C PHE A 178 6.68 -5.29 -5.28
N HIS A 179 5.83 -4.31 -4.97
CA HIS A 179 5.06 -4.22 -3.74
C HIS A 179 4.01 -5.33 -3.61
N PHE A 180 3.10 -5.44 -4.57
CA PHE A 180 1.92 -6.29 -4.47
C PHE A 180 2.28 -7.78 -4.38
N PRO A 181 3.12 -8.36 -5.26
CA PRO A 181 3.53 -9.75 -5.10
C PRO A 181 4.37 -9.98 -3.84
N GLY A 182 5.14 -8.97 -3.39
CA GLY A 182 5.88 -9.03 -2.13
C GLY A 182 4.96 -9.13 -0.91
N GLN A 183 3.91 -8.33 -0.85
CA GLN A 183 2.87 -8.42 0.19
C GLN A 183 2.18 -9.77 0.18
N VAL A 184 1.70 -10.22 -1.00
CA VAL A 184 1.03 -11.51 -1.14
C VAL A 184 1.94 -12.64 -0.67
N ALA A 185 3.20 -12.65 -1.07
CA ALA A 185 4.16 -13.68 -0.66
C ALA A 185 4.39 -13.67 0.86
N LEU A 186 4.57 -12.50 1.47
CA LEU A 186 4.75 -12.38 2.92
C LEU A 186 3.50 -12.92 3.64
N TYR A 187 2.31 -12.57 3.18
CA TYR A 187 1.09 -13.01 3.83
C TYR A 187 0.89 -14.51 3.68
N TYR A 188 1.08 -15.08 2.49
CA TYR A 188 0.96 -16.53 2.31
C TYR A 188 1.98 -17.35 3.13
N GLN A 189 3.18 -16.81 3.36
CA GLN A 189 4.20 -17.45 4.20
C GLN A 189 3.82 -17.46 5.68
N GLU A 190 3.18 -16.38 6.14
CA GLU A 190 2.91 -16.16 7.55
C GLU A 190 1.49 -16.56 7.99
N PHE A 191 0.58 -16.74 7.04
CA PHE A 191 -0.76 -17.20 7.35
C PHE A 191 -0.74 -18.66 7.82
N PRO A 192 -1.40 -18.97 8.95
CA PRO A 192 -1.51 -20.34 9.41
C PRO A 192 -2.27 -21.18 8.38
N THR A 193 -1.91 -22.46 8.28
CA THR A 193 -2.46 -23.40 7.29
C THR A 193 -3.97 -23.51 7.35
N SER A 194 -4.55 -23.37 8.55
CA SER A 194 -5.99 -23.34 8.85
C SER A 194 -6.73 -22.15 8.21
N LEU A 195 -6.08 -20.99 8.07
CA LEU A 195 -6.69 -19.73 7.61
C LEU A 195 -6.29 -19.34 6.19
N ARG A 196 -5.59 -20.21 5.46
CA ARG A 196 -5.10 -19.91 4.10
C ARG A 196 -6.22 -19.60 3.12
N SER A 197 -7.41 -20.19 3.30
CA SER A 197 -8.61 -19.88 2.50
C SER A 197 -9.17 -18.48 2.78
N THR A 198 -8.90 -17.90 3.96
CA THR A 198 -9.34 -16.54 4.36
C THR A 198 -8.30 -15.46 4.02
N ALA A 199 -7.06 -15.83 3.71
CA ALA A 199 -5.96 -14.90 3.44
C ALA A 199 -6.27 -13.90 2.31
N THR A 200 -6.90 -14.37 1.23
CA THR A 200 -7.29 -13.51 0.10
C THR A 200 -8.36 -12.47 0.51
N ALA A 201 -9.33 -12.87 1.31
CA ALA A 201 -10.36 -11.97 1.83
C ALA A 201 -9.76 -10.90 2.75
N MET A 202 -8.75 -11.26 3.54
CA MET A 202 -8.05 -10.30 4.40
C MET A 202 -7.23 -9.29 3.60
N ILE A 203 -6.58 -9.69 2.51
CA ILE A 203 -5.90 -8.76 1.59
C ILE A 203 -6.89 -7.76 1.01
N ALA A 204 -8.03 -8.22 0.52
CA ALA A 204 -9.07 -7.35 -0.01
C ALA A 204 -9.61 -6.36 1.06
N LEU A 205 -9.78 -6.83 2.31
CA LEU A 205 -10.19 -5.97 3.43
C LEU A 205 -9.15 -4.88 3.73
N LEU A 206 -7.86 -5.21 3.73
CA LEU A 206 -6.79 -4.24 3.96
C LEU A 206 -6.75 -3.16 2.88
N ILE A 207 -6.90 -3.57 1.62
CA ILE A 207 -7.00 -2.64 0.49
C ILE A 207 -8.22 -1.73 0.69
N ALA A 208 -9.39 -2.31 0.96
CA ALA A 208 -10.61 -1.55 1.20
C ALA A 208 -10.45 -0.53 2.34
N ALA A 209 -9.86 -0.93 3.47
CA ALA A 209 -9.56 -0.04 4.58
C ALA A 209 -8.67 1.15 4.16
N GLY A 210 -7.64 0.90 3.34
CA GLY A 210 -6.79 1.95 2.78
C GLY A 210 -7.54 2.94 1.88
N PHE A 211 -8.46 2.46 1.04
CA PHE A 211 -9.31 3.30 0.21
C PHE A 211 -10.33 4.11 1.03
N TYR A 212 -10.96 3.53 2.05
CA TYR A 212 -11.81 4.29 2.97
C TYR A 212 -11.03 5.37 3.72
N LEU A 213 -9.81 5.05 4.17
CA LEU A 213 -8.94 6.02 4.82
C LEU A 213 -8.50 7.14 3.85
N SER A 214 -8.32 6.82 2.57
CA SER A 214 -8.08 7.81 1.50
C SER A 214 -9.21 8.84 1.42
N THR A 215 -10.45 8.36 1.35
CA THR A 215 -11.63 9.23 1.30
C THR A 215 -11.75 10.10 2.55
N ALA A 216 -11.56 9.51 3.74
CA ALA A 216 -11.58 10.25 5.00
C ALA A 216 -10.49 11.33 5.05
N MET A 217 -9.29 11.03 4.54
CA MET A 217 -8.19 11.97 4.47
C MET A 217 -8.48 13.12 3.50
N ILE A 218 -9.08 12.86 2.35
CA ILE A 218 -9.51 13.91 1.40
C ILE A 218 -10.53 14.86 2.05
N ASP A 219 -11.56 14.30 2.71
CA ASP A 219 -12.57 15.10 3.44
C ASP A 219 -11.92 15.96 4.55
N LEU A 220 -10.97 15.41 5.29
CA LEU A 220 -10.22 16.15 6.30
C LEU A 220 -9.42 17.32 5.68
N ILE A 221 -8.70 17.08 4.58
CA ILE A 221 -7.91 18.11 3.91
C ILE A 221 -8.83 19.21 3.37
N GLN A 222 -9.96 18.83 2.75
CA GLN A 222 -10.97 19.78 2.26
C GLN A 222 -11.48 20.71 3.37
N ARG A 223 -11.78 20.16 4.55
CA ARG A 223 -12.28 20.94 5.69
C ARG A 223 -11.25 21.86 6.32
N VAL A 224 -9.98 21.45 6.38
CA VAL A 224 -8.94 22.15 7.15
C VAL A 224 -8.16 23.17 6.32
N THR A 225 -7.87 22.87 5.06
CA THR A 225 -6.80 23.57 4.32
C THR A 225 -7.28 24.50 3.21
N GLY A 226 -8.53 24.33 2.74
CA GLY A 226 -9.02 25.04 1.56
C GLY A 226 -8.25 24.73 0.26
N TRP A 227 -7.38 23.71 0.25
CA TRP A 227 -6.54 23.37 -0.91
C TRP A 227 -7.29 22.65 -2.03
N LEU A 228 -8.51 22.17 -1.75
CA LEU A 228 -9.37 21.44 -2.68
C LEU A 228 -10.71 22.18 -2.88
N PRO A 229 -10.70 23.38 -3.50
CA PRO A 229 -11.92 24.06 -3.92
C PRO A 229 -12.54 23.38 -5.15
N ASP A 230 -13.79 23.72 -5.47
CA ASP A 230 -14.50 23.19 -6.65
C ASP A 230 -13.75 23.50 -7.96
N ASN A 231 -13.07 24.66 -8.01
CA ASN A 231 -12.19 25.01 -9.11
C ASN A 231 -10.77 24.49 -8.88
N ILE A 232 -10.44 23.40 -9.56
CA ILE A 232 -9.12 22.77 -9.49
C ILE A 232 -7.94 23.70 -9.85
N ASN A 233 -8.18 24.75 -10.64
CA ASN A 233 -7.13 25.69 -11.03
C ASN A 233 -6.79 26.69 -9.91
N GLU A 234 -7.68 26.87 -8.93
CA GLU A 234 -7.42 27.66 -7.72
C GLU A 234 -6.83 26.81 -6.58
N GLY A 235 -7.08 25.50 -6.63
CA GLY A 235 -6.64 24.55 -5.63
C GLY A 235 -5.13 24.39 -5.56
N ARG A 236 -4.64 24.09 -4.35
CA ARG A 236 -3.23 23.80 -4.04
C ARG A 236 -3.02 22.30 -3.93
N ILE A 237 -3.31 21.58 -5.01
CA ILE A 237 -3.16 20.12 -5.09
C ILE A 237 -1.68 19.71 -4.95
N ASP A 238 -0.77 20.60 -5.33
CA ASP A 238 0.67 20.47 -5.08
C ASP A 238 0.96 20.25 -3.59
N ASN A 239 0.35 21.05 -2.71
CA ASN A 239 0.49 20.90 -1.26
C ASN A 239 -0.06 19.56 -0.76
N VAL A 240 -1.19 19.11 -1.33
CA VAL A 240 -1.79 17.82 -0.98
C VAL A 240 -0.80 16.69 -1.30
N PHE A 241 -0.20 16.69 -2.49
CA PHE A 241 0.81 15.68 -2.84
C PHE A 241 2.05 15.76 -1.96
N TRP A 242 2.54 16.95 -1.62
CA TRP A 242 3.67 17.09 -0.69
C TRP A 242 3.36 16.52 0.70
N VAL A 243 2.14 16.75 1.22
CA VAL A 243 1.70 16.12 2.47
C VAL A 243 1.68 14.59 2.35
N LEU A 244 1.22 14.04 1.22
CA LEU A 244 1.25 12.60 0.97
C LEU A 244 2.66 12.03 0.85
N VAL A 245 3.61 12.79 0.29
CA VAL A 245 5.03 12.42 0.30
C VAL A 245 5.54 12.32 1.74
N VAL A 246 5.26 13.33 2.58
CA VAL A 246 5.69 13.32 3.99
C VAL A 246 5.07 12.14 4.75
N ILE A 247 3.76 11.90 4.58
CA ILE A 247 3.08 10.75 5.18
C ILE A 247 3.69 9.43 4.69
N GLY A 248 3.98 9.32 3.39
CA GLY A 248 4.62 8.16 2.79
C GLY A 248 6.00 7.88 3.38
N VAL A 249 6.82 8.93 3.58
CA VAL A 249 8.14 8.82 4.23
C VAL A 249 8.01 8.37 5.68
N ILE A 250 7.08 8.96 6.44
CA ILE A 250 6.81 8.54 7.83
C ILE A 250 6.38 7.07 7.87
N ASN A 251 5.48 6.66 6.97
CA ASN A 251 5.04 5.28 6.87
C ASN A 251 6.19 4.34 6.48
N PHE A 252 7.10 4.76 5.61
CA PHE A 252 8.29 3.98 5.26
C PHE A 252 9.24 3.80 6.45
N CYS A 253 9.47 4.85 7.25
CA CYS A 253 10.26 4.74 8.48
C CYS A 253 9.60 3.80 9.51
N TYR A 254 8.27 3.90 9.65
CA TYR A 254 7.49 2.98 10.47
C TYR A 254 7.60 1.53 9.95
N TYR A 255 7.48 1.32 8.65
CA TYR A 255 7.65 0.03 7.98
C TYR A 255 9.03 -0.59 8.26
N ILE A 256 10.11 0.18 8.10
CA ILE A 256 11.47 -0.30 8.38
C ILE A 256 11.60 -0.73 9.85
N THR A 257 11.05 0.06 10.78
CA THR A 257 11.06 -0.27 12.21
C THR A 257 10.32 -1.59 12.46
N CYS A 258 9.11 -1.75 11.91
CA CYS A 258 8.33 -2.97 12.00
C CYS A 258 9.04 -4.17 11.37
N ALA A 259 9.67 -4.00 10.20
CA ALA A 259 10.39 -5.06 9.50
C ALA A 259 11.62 -5.54 10.28
N ILE A 260 12.37 -4.62 10.91
CA ILE A 260 13.53 -4.97 11.76
C ILE A 260 13.07 -5.74 13.00
N LEU A 261 12.07 -5.23 13.72
CA LEU A 261 11.53 -5.88 14.92
C LEU A 261 10.95 -7.25 14.60
N TYR A 262 10.25 -7.38 13.48
CA TYR A 262 9.70 -8.63 13.00
C TYR A 262 10.79 -9.65 12.69
N ARG A 263 11.86 -9.25 11.98
CA ARG A 263 13.00 -10.13 11.68
C ARG A 263 13.73 -10.57 12.95
N TYR A 264 13.96 -9.65 13.89
CA TYR A 264 14.63 -9.96 15.16
C TYR A 264 13.88 -11.05 15.93
N LYS A 265 12.57 -10.86 16.15
CA LYS A 265 11.75 -11.84 16.85
C LYS A 265 11.68 -13.19 16.13
N ASN A 266 11.79 -13.22 14.80
CA ASN A 266 11.73 -14.49 14.04
C ASN A 266 13.01 -15.31 14.26
N VAL A 267 14.17 -14.64 14.36
CA VAL A 267 15.45 -15.28 14.66
C VAL A 267 15.46 -15.83 16.08
N GLU A 268 15.08 -15.02 17.07
CA GLU A 268 14.99 -15.43 18.49
C GLU A 268 14.09 -16.68 18.67
N ASN A 269 12.91 -16.68 18.04
CA ASN A 269 12.01 -17.84 18.09
C ASN A 269 12.57 -19.09 17.40
N ALA A 270 13.43 -18.93 16.39
CA ALA A 270 14.05 -20.06 15.71
C ALA A 270 15.17 -20.67 16.57
N GLU A 271 15.94 -19.83 17.25
CA GLU A 271 16.97 -20.24 18.22
C GLU A 271 16.34 -20.98 19.41
N GLU A 272 15.29 -20.43 20.03
CA GLU A 272 14.57 -21.10 21.15
C GLU A 272 13.99 -22.48 20.76
N LYS A 273 13.49 -22.62 19.51
CA LYS A 273 12.97 -23.90 19.02
C LYS A 273 14.09 -24.91 18.81
N SER A 274 15.26 -24.47 18.36
CA SER A 274 16.42 -25.33 18.18
C SER A 274 16.95 -25.82 19.53
N GLU A 275 17.02 -24.97 20.54
CA GLU A 275 17.46 -25.33 21.90
C GLU A 275 16.52 -26.35 22.57
N ARG A 276 15.20 -26.14 22.46
CA ARG A 276 14.21 -27.11 23.00
C ARG A 276 14.24 -28.47 22.29
N ALA A 277 14.65 -28.50 21.02
CA ALA A 277 14.77 -29.74 20.26
C ALA A 277 16.08 -30.50 20.54
N SER A 278 17.11 -29.84 21.08
CA SER A 278 18.35 -30.50 21.52
C SER A 278 18.28 -31.05 22.95
N ASP A 279 17.38 -30.53 23.79
CA ASP A 279 17.23 -30.91 25.20
C ASP A 279 16.18 -32.02 25.46
N GLY A 280 15.46 -32.49 24.43
CA GLY A 280 14.42 -33.53 24.53
C GLY A 280 14.78 -34.81 23.78
#